data_AF-A0A399YNS1-F1
#
_entry.id   AF-A0A399YNS1-F1
#
_cell.length_a   1.000
_cell.length_b   1.000
_cell.length_c   1.000
_cell.angle_alpha   90.00
_cell.angle_beta   90.00
_cell.angle_gamma   90.00
#
_symmetry.space_group_name_H-M   'P 1'
#
loop_
_entity.id
_entity.type
_entity.pdbx_description
1 polymer ?
#
loop_
_entity_poly.entity_id
_entity_poly.type
_entity_poly.pdbx_seq_one_letter_code
_entity_poly.pdbx_strand_id
1 'polypeptide(L)' 'MELREESERLRPVCPRCGYVHYFAPQIAAVAIVTRDADEKFLLVQRGENPGKGLWGLPGGFVEMGETVHDALAREILEET' A
#
# COMPACT_ATOMS: atom_id res chain seq x y z
N MET A 1 -24.26 -2.31 7.01
CA MET A 1 -23.59 -3.37 7.79
C MET A 1 -23.63 -2.99 9.25
N GLU A 2 -23.66 -3.96 10.14
CA GLU A 2 -23.65 -3.77 11.60
C GLU A 2 -22.39 -4.39 12.18
N LEU A 3 -21.81 -3.78 13.21
CA LEU A 3 -20.69 -4.39 13.93
C LEU A 3 -21.20 -5.50 14.85
N ARG A 4 -20.73 -6.74 14.65
CA ARG A 4 -21.03 -7.90 15.49
C ARG A 4 -19.74 -8.63 15.85
N GLU A 5 -19.74 -9.35 16.98
CA GLU A 5 -18.59 -10.15 17.40
C GLU A 5 -18.51 -11.43 16.58
N GLU A 6 -17.46 -11.56 15.77
CA GLU A 6 -17.23 -12.67 14.84
C GLU A 6 -15.75 -13.06 14.84
N SER A 7 -15.46 -14.31 15.17
CA SER A 7 -14.07 -14.82 15.34
C SER A 7 -13.23 -13.92 16.26
N GLU A 8 -13.76 -13.65 17.47
CA GLU A 8 -13.11 -12.88 18.55
C GLU A 8 -12.80 -11.41 18.18
N ARG A 9 -13.44 -10.86 17.15
CA ARG A 9 -13.28 -9.45 16.73
C ARG A 9 -14.61 -8.83 16.32
N LEU A 10 -14.76 -7.52 16.49
CA LEU A 10 -15.88 -6.78 15.90
C LEU A 10 -15.70 -6.69 14.38
N ARG A 11 -16.67 -7.20 13.63
CA ARG A 11 -16.65 -7.21 12.17
C ARG A 11 -17.95 -6.63 11.60
N PRO A 12 -17.89 -5.99 10.42
CA PRO A 12 -19.10 -5.61 9.71
C PRO A 12 -19.84 -6.86 9.19
N VAL A 13 -21.09 -7.00 9.58
CA VAL A 13 -21.98 -8.09 9.18
C VAL A 13 -23.20 -7.52 8.47
N CYS A 14 -23.65 -8.17 7.40
CA CYS A 14 -24.90 -7.84 6.73
C CYS A 14 -26.10 -8.33 7.59
N PRO A 15 -26.99 -7.45 8.07
CA PRO A 15 -28.11 -7.88 8.92
C PRO A 15 -29.15 -8.72 8.19
N ARG A 16 -29.18 -8.69 6.84
CA ARG A 16 -30.15 -9.43 6.01
C ARG A 16 -29.76 -10.88 5.77
N CYS A 17 -28.49 -11.16 5.52
CA CYS A 17 -28.02 -12.48 5.08
C CYS A 17 -26.88 -13.07 5.91
N GLY A 18 -26.36 -12.34 6.89
CA GLY A 18 -25.27 -12.82 7.76
C GLY A 18 -23.87 -12.78 7.12
N TYR A 19 -23.71 -12.20 5.92
CA TYR A 19 -22.39 -12.05 5.30
C TYR A 19 -21.44 -11.25 6.19
N VAL A 20 -20.27 -11.83 6.52
CA VAL A 20 -19.21 -11.22 7.31
C VAL A 20 -18.16 -10.61 6.38
N HIS A 21 -17.92 -9.31 6.49
CA HIS A 21 -16.89 -8.64 5.70
C HIS A 21 -15.53 -8.72 6.42
N TYR A 22 -14.54 -9.31 5.75
CA TYR A 22 -13.16 -9.37 6.23
C TYR A 22 -12.35 -8.28 5.53
N PHE A 23 -11.98 -7.23 6.26
CA PHE A 23 -11.04 -6.25 5.73
C PHE A 23 -9.66 -6.90 5.57
N ALA A 24 -9.12 -6.84 4.36
CA ALA A 24 -7.72 -7.12 4.11
C ALA A 24 -6.89 -5.85 4.37
N PRO A 25 -5.67 -5.97 4.90
CA PRO A 25 -4.74 -4.84 4.90
C PRO A 25 -4.40 -4.44 3.47
N GLN A 26 -4.31 -3.14 3.21
CA GLN A 26 -3.63 -2.66 2.00
C GLN A 26 -2.13 -2.87 2.17
N ILE A 27 -1.51 -3.48 1.17
CA ILE A 27 -0.07 -3.74 1.14
C ILE A 27 0.57 -2.66 0.25
N ALA A 28 1.69 -2.11 0.69
CA ALA A 28 2.50 -1.18 -0.09
C ALA A 28 3.95 -1.66 -0.13
N ALA A 29 4.64 -1.39 -1.24
CA ALA A 29 6.04 -1.69 -1.44
C ALA A 29 6.82 -0.40 -1.66
N VAL A 30 7.91 -0.20 -0.95
CA VAL A 30 8.78 1.00 -1.04
C VAL A 30 10.24 0.60 -1.14
N ALA A 31 11.04 1.32 -1.93
CA ALA A 31 12.46 1.04 -2.10
C ALA A 31 13.35 2.15 -1.54
N ILE A 32 14.51 1.73 -1.03
CA ILE A 32 15.67 2.61 -0.88
C ILE A 32 16.58 2.30 -2.06
N VAL A 33 16.59 3.18 -3.06
CA VAL A 33 17.47 3.05 -4.23
C VAL A 33 18.74 3.83 -3.96
N THR A 34 19.88 3.14 -3.87
CA THR A 34 21.20 3.76 -3.63
C THR A 34 21.95 3.98 -4.94
N ARG A 35 22.76 5.03 -4.96
CA ARG A 35 23.78 5.25 -5.99
C ARG A 35 25.14 5.25 -5.30
N ASP A 36 25.83 4.12 -5.40
CA ASP A 36 27.04 3.84 -4.62
C ASP A 36 28.20 4.78 -4.95
N ALA A 37 28.25 5.31 -6.18
CA ALA A 37 29.31 6.20 -6.62
C ALA A 37 29.42 7.50 -5.78
N ASP A 38 28.32 7.94 -5.16
CA ASP A 38 28.27 9.19 -4.38
C ASP A 38 27.52 9.07 -3.05
N GLU A 39 27.31 7.86 -2.54
CA GLU A 39 26.62 7.55 -1.27
C GLU A 39 25.24 8.24 -1.15
N LYS A 40 24.54 8.41 -2.28
CA LYS A 40 23.20 9.02 -2.30
C LYS A 40 22.10 7.98 -2.42
N PHE A 41 20.90 8.38 -2.02
CA PHE A 41 19.68 7.62 -2.27
C PHE A 41 18.64 8.46 -2.98
N LEU A 42 17.75 7.79 -3.70
CA LEU A 42 16.68 8.43 -4.47
C LEU A 42 15.51 8.82 -3.57
N LEU A 43 14.99 10.01 -3.80
CA LEU A 43 13.75 10.50 -3.24
C LEU A 43 12.88 11.04 -4.37
N VAL A 44 11.57 10.89 -4.24
CA VAL A 44 10.56 11.46 -5.13
C VAL A 44 9.75 12.53 -4.40
N GLN A 45 9.33 13.56 -5.14
CA GLN A 45 8.39 14.55 -4.61
C GLN A 45 6.97 14.11 -4.95
N ARG A 46 6.14 13.88 -3.94
CA ARG A 46 4.81 13.29 -4.10
C ARG A 46 3.88 14.20 -4.92
N GLY A 47 3.33 13.67 -6.02
CA GLY A 47 2.37 14.39 -6.88
C GLY A 47 0.94 14.45 -6.34
N GLU A 48 0.57 13.50 -5.47
CA GLU A 48 -0.79 13.27 -5.00
C GLU A 48 -0.93 13.30 -3.48
N ASN A 49 -2.17 13.49 -3.01
CA ASN A 49 -2.50 13.42 -1.60
C ASN A 49 -2.69 11.97 -1.13
N PRO A 50 -2.41 11.66 0.16
CA PRO A 50 -1.89 12.55 1.19
C PRO A 50 -0.40 12.87 1.01
N GLY A 51 0.03 14.04 1.51
CA GLY A 51 1.43 14.44 1.53
C GLY A 51 1.98 14.97 0.21
N LYS A 52 1.11 15.52 -0.66
CA LYS A 52 1.52 16.18 -1.91
C LYS A 52 2.59 17.24 -1.64
N GLY A 53 3.64 17.26 -2.46
CA GLY A 53 4.77 18.17 -2.36
C GLY A 53 5.83 17.79 -1.32
N LEU A 54 5.58 16.79 -0.47
CA LEU A 54 6.59 16.25 0.44
C LEU A 54 7.51 15.27 -0.29
N TRP A 55 8.73 15.12 0.23
CA TRP A 55 9.69 14.12 -0.23
C TRP A 55 9.42 12.78 0.45
N GLY A 56 9.54 11.70 -0.33
CA GLY A 56 9.39 10.33 0.15
C GLY A 56 10.24 9.35 -0.63
N LEU A 57 10.31 8.11 -0.14
CA LEU A 57 10.84 7.00 -0.92
C LEU A 57 9.87 6.66 -2.06
N PRO A 58 10.39 6.25 -3.24
CA PRO A 58 9.54 5.78 -4.32
C PRO A 58 8.88 4.45 -3.96
N GLY A 59 7.64 4.27 -4.41
CA GLY A 59 6.83 3.09 -4.15
C GLY A 59 5.34 3.38 -4.03
N GLY A 60 4.55 2.32 -4.07
CA GLY A 60 3.10 2.41 -4.07
C GLY A 60 2.40 1.13 -3.62
N PHE A 61 1.13 1.02 -3.98
CA PHE A 61 0.28 -0.08 -3.53
C PHE A 61 0.54 -1.35 -4.34
N VAL A 62 0.43 -2.49 -3.66
CA VAL A 62 0.42 -3.81 -4.32
C VAL A 62 -0.99 -4.06 -4.86
N GLU A 63 -1.08 -4.24 -6.16
CA GLU A 63 -2.33 -4.55 -6.87
C GLU A 63 -2.69 -6.03 -6.77
N MET A 64 -3.95 -6.34 -7.07
CA MET A 64 -4.42 -7.72 -7.07
C MET A 64 -3.76 -8.52 -8.19
N GLY A 65 -3.10 -9.62 -7.83
CA GLY A 65 -2.52 -10.57 -8.78
C GLY A 65 -1.03 -10.38 -9.05
N GLU A 66 -0.37 -9.39 -8.45
CA GLU A 66 1.09 -9.24 -8.50
C GLU A 66 1.76 -9.67 -7.18
N THR A 67 3.07 -9.99 -7.25
CA THR A 67 3.88 -10.16 -6.04
C THR A 67 4.34 -8.79 -5.53
N VAL A 68 4.76 -8.72 -4.25
CA VAL A 68 5.34 -7.49 -3.67
C VAL A 68 6.58 -7.03 -4.46
N HIS A 69 7.35 -7.96 -5.04
CA HIS A 69 8.52 -7.64 -5.85
C HIS A 69 8.13 -7.04 -7.20
N ASP A 70 7.11 -7.58 -7.86
CA ASP A 70 6.62 -7.07 -9.14
C ASP A 70 6.00 -5.68 -8.96
N ALA A 71 5.20 -5.50 -7.89
CA ALA A 71 4.65 -4.20 -7.51
C ALA A 71 5.76 -3.16 -7.31
N LEU A 72 6.80 -3.52 -6.55
CA LEU A 72 7.93 -2.62 -6.32
C LEU A 72 8.62 -2.25 -7.63
N ALA A 73 8.91 -3.22 -8.50
CA ALA A 73 9.57 -2.95 -9.78
C ALA A 73 8.74 -2.03 -10.69
N ARG A 74 7.42 -2.23 -10.74
CA ARG A 74 6.47 -1.38 -11.47
C ARG A 74 6.47 0.05 -10.93
N GLU A 75 6.30 0.22 -9.63
CA GLU A 75 6.24 1.54 -8.98
C GLU A 75 7.55 2.33 -9.17
N ILE A 76 8.71 1.67 -9.06
CA ILE A 76 10.00 2.33 -9.34
C ILE A 76 10.10 2.80 -10.80
N LEU A 77 9.58 2.03 -11.76
CA LEU A 77 9.57 2.42 -13.17
C LEU A 77 8.59 3.58 -13.47
N GLU A 78 7.50 3.69 -12.71
CA GLU A 78 6.46 4.71 -12.91
C GLU A 78 6.83 6.06 -12.28
N GLU A 79 7.53 6.06 -11.14
CA GLU A 79 7.79 7.28 -10.34
C GLU A 79 9.16 7.94 -10.58
N THR A 80 10.08 7.30 -11.31
CA THR A 80 11.50 7.71 -11.41
C THR A 80 12.00 7.85 -12.85
#